data_AF-A0AAN7WN28-F1
#
_entry.id   AF-A0AAN7WN28-F1
#
_cell.length_a   1.000
_cell.length_b   1.000
_cell.length_c   1.000
_cell.angle_alpha   90.00
_cell.angle_beta   90.00
_cell.angle_gamma   90.00
#
_symmetry.space_group_name_H-M   'P 1'
#
loop_
_entity.id
_entity.type
_entity.pdbx_description
1 polymer ?
#
loop_
_entity_poly.entity_id
_entity_poly.type
_entity_poly.pdbx_seq_one_letter_code
_entity_poly.pdbx_strand_id
1 'polypeptide(L)'
;MADSMLQHILRPIPDLESLPQPKDREERAKIIISNLEQHNQDVRASMLAEAREKLTAMRADEDTNMNDTPDVQNPAVADHSRFVANMNAPHTDGSRDPCLLHGALPDADESITQAPVPTEVRVAQEVLQRVDNYDRHARQTRDYYVTALERYQRNRSDPEPVQTNKAHIEAARDPRRRPT
;
A
#
# COMPACT_ATOMS: atom_id res chain seq x y z
N MET A 1 5.86 -5.64 12.20
CA MET A 1 4.99 -5.38 11.03
C MET A 1 5.40 -6.15 9.78
N ALA A 2 6.66 -6.54 9.58
CA ALA A 2 7.09 -7.31 8.40
C ALA A 2 6.56 -8.76 8.38
N ASP A 3 6.41 -9.39 9.54
CA ASP A 3 6.03 -10.82 9.64
C ASP A 3 4.65 -11.15 9.06
N SER A 4 3.68 -10.23 9.15
CA SER A 4 2.34 -10.44 8.60
C SER A 4 2.30 -10.38 7.06
N MET A 5 3.30 -9.79 6.39
CA MET A 5 3.32 -9.76 4.92
C MET A 5 3.94 -11.03 4.32
N LEU A 6 4.82 -11.71 5.06
CA LEU A 6 5.54 -12.89 4.56
C LEU A 6 4.60 -14.03 4.15
N GLN A 7 3.46 -14.18 4.86
CA GLN A 7 2.47 -15.21 4.55
C GLN A 7 1.87 -15.08 3.13
N HIS A 8 1.80 -13.85 2.59
CA HIS A 8 1.26 -13.62 1.25
C HIS A 8 2.32 -13.69 0.16
N ILE A 9 3.59 -13.39 0.51
CA ILE A 9 4.70 -13.29 -0.44
C ILE A 9 5.23 -14.69 -0.81
N LEU A 10 5.25 -15.60 0.16
CA LEU A 10 5.79 -16.94 -0.02
C LEU A 10 4.82 -17.81 -0.82
N ARG A 11 5.23 -18.13 -2.05
CA ARG A 11 4.52 -19.05 -2.92
C ARG A 11 5.32 -20.33 -3.14
N PRO A 12 4.64 -21.46 -3.35
CA PRO A 12 5.32 -22.67 -3.81
C PRO A 12 5.98 -22.36 -5.17
N ILE A 13 7.26 -22.74 -5.28
CA ILE A 13 8.02 -22.57 -6.51
C ILE A 13 7.46 -23.58 -7.53
N PRO A 14 6.97 -23.13 -8.70
CA PRO A 14 6.47 -24.04 -9.72
C PRO A 14 7.61 -24.89 -10.28
N ASP A 15 7.26 -26.09 -10.76
CA ASP A 15 8.23 -27.00 -11.35
C ASP A 15 8.83 -26.39 -12.65
N LEU A 16 10.14 -26.17 -12.62
CA LEU A 16 10.89 -25.48 -13.66
C LEU A 16 10.98 -26.30 -14.96
N GLU A 17 10.84 -27.62 -14.89
CA GLU A 17 10.93 -28.50 -16.07
C GLU A 17 9.68 -28.40 -16.96
N SER A 18 8.55 -28.01 -16.37
CA SER A 18 7.28 -27.84 -17.08
C SER A 18 7.13 -26.50 -17.81
N LEU A 19 8.02 -25.55 -17.52
CA LEU A 19 7.90 -24.18 -18.02
C LEU A 19 8.57 -24.00 -19.39
N PRO A 20 7.97 -23.19 -20.29
CA PRO A 20 8.57 -22.89 -21.58
C PRO A 20 9.92 -22.18 -21.38
N GLN A 21 10.98 -22.73 -21.98
CA GLN A 21 12.30 -22.12 -21.91
C GLN A 21 12.37 -20.90 -22.83
N PRO A 22 12.85 -19.74 -22.33
CA PRO A 22 12.99 -18.54 -23.14
C PRO A 22 14.07 -18.73 -24.20
N LYS A 23 13.76 -18.39 -25.46
CA LYS A 23 14.66 -18.55 -26.61
C LYS A 23 15.72 -17.44 -26.65
N ASP A 24 15.38 -16.24 -26.19
CA ASP A 24 16.25 -15.07 -26.19
C ASP A 24 16.23 -14.31 -24.85
N ARG A 25 17.23 -13.44 -24.63
CA ARG A 25 17.34 -12.55 -23.46
C ARG A 25 16.17 -11.57 -23.38
N GLU A 26 15.66 -11.09 -24.53
CA GLU A 26 14.47 -10.23 -24.58
C GLU A 26 13.22 -10.96 -24.09
N GLU A 27 12.98 -12.16 -24.62
CA GLU A 27 11.84 -13.01 -24.24
C GLU A 27 11.92 -13.40 -22.75
N ARG A 28 13.11 -13.72 -22.26
CA ARG A 28 13.36 -13.98 -20.84
C ARG A 28 12.97 -12.79 -19.96
N ALA A 29 13.35 -11.57 -20.34
CA ALA A 29 12.98 -10.38 -19.59
C ALA A 29 11.46 -10.15 -19.56
N LYS A 30 10.78 -10.37 -20.70
CA LYS A 30 9.30 -10.28 -20.77
C LYS A 30 8.61 -11.30 -19.86
N ILE A 31 9.06 -12.55 -19.88
CA ILE A 31 8.51 -13.61 -19.01
C ILE A 31 8.72 -13.27 -17.54
N ILE A 32 9.92 -12.80 -17.16
CA ILE A 32 10.20 -12.40 -15.78
C ILE A 32 9.27 -11.26 -15.34
N ILE A 33 9.10 -10.21 -16.16
CA ILE A 33 8.19 -9.09 -15.86
C ILE A 33 6.76 -9.61 -15.67
N SER A 34 6.26 -10.44 -16.60
CA SER A 34 4.91 -11.01 -16.51
C SER A 34 4.72 -11.82 -15.22
N ASN A 35 5.72 -12.63 -14.83
CA ASN A 35 5.66 -13.43 -13.61
C ASN A 35 5.66 -12.54 -12.35
N LEU A 36 6.45 -11.46 -12.36
CA LEU A 36 6.46 -10.48 -11.26
C LEU A 36 5.13 -9.73 -11.15
N GLU A 37 4.50 -9.39 -12.28
CA GLU A 37 3.19 -8.74 -12.30
C GLU A 37 2.09 -9.66 -11.77
N GLN A 38 2.08 -10.92 -12.22
CA GLN A 38 1.15 -11.92 -11.72
C GLN A 38 1.34 -12.16 -10.22
N HIS A 39 2.59 -12.31 -9.75
CA HIS A 39 2.89 -12.43 -8.32
C HIS A 39 2.37 -11.24 -7.52
N ASN A 40 2.59 -10.02 -8.01
CA ASN A 40 2.11 -8.80 -7.35
C ASN A 40 0.58 -8.74 -7.27
N GLN A 41 -0.12 -9.03 -8.37
CA GLN A 41 -1.59 -9.08 -8.40
C GLN A 41 -2.14 -10.08 -7.39
N ASP A 42 -1.51 -11.25 -7.30
CA ASP A 42 -1.95 -12.30 -6.41
C ASP A 42 -1.70 -11.98 -4.93
N VAL A 43 -0.55 -11.38 -4.60
CA VAL A 43 -0.27 -10.90 -3.24
C VAL A 43 -1.32 -9.87 -2.82
N ARG A 44 -1.65 -8.91 -3.69
CA ARG A 44 -2.71 -7.92 -3.43
C ARG A 44 -4.07 -8.59 -3.21
N ALA A 45 -4.43 -9.54 -4.06
CA ALA A 45 -5.68 -10.27 -3.93
C ALA A 45 -5.75 -11.04 -2.61
N SER A 46 -4.66 -11.68 -2.19
CA SER A 46 -4.56 -12.39 -0.92
C SER A 46 -4.71 -11.46 0.29
N MET A 47 -4.02 -10.31 0.30
CA MET A 47 -4.16 -9.31 1.38
C MET A 47 -5.58 -8.75 1.47
N LEU A 48 -6.23 -8.51 0.32
CA LEU A 48 -7.61 -8.04 0.28
C LEU A 48 -8.61 -9.12 0.73
N ALA A 49 -8.33 -10.39 0.43
CA ALA A 49 -9.16 -11.51 0.90
C ALA A 49 -9.09 -11.65 2.43
N GLU A 50 -7.89 -11.62 3.02
CA GLU A 50 -7.69 -11.64 4.47
C GLU A 50 -8.42 -10.45 5.14
N ALA A 51 -8.32 -9.26 4.56
CA ALA A 51 -9.01 -8.07 5.06
C ALA A 51 -10.53 -8.24 5.10
N ARG A 52 -11.10 -8.83 4.04
CA ARG A 52 -12.54 -9.10 3.95
C ARG A 52 -12.95 -10.14 4.99
N GLU A 53 -12.15 -11.19 5.17
CA GLU A 53 -12.37 -12.20 6.20
C GLU A 53 -12.37 -11.60 7.61
N LYS A 54 -11.39 -10.73 7.89
CA LYS A 54 -11.30 -9.97 9.15
C LYS A 54 -12.54 -9.10 9.39
N LEU A 55 -13.05 -8.42 8.35
CA LEU A 55 -14.29 -7.64 8.45
C LEU A 55 -15.52 -8.51 8.69
N THR A 56 -15.62 -9.65 8.02
CA THR A 56 -16.75 -10.58 8.24
C THR A 56 -16.73 -11.18 9.64
N ALA A 57 -15.55 -11.51 10.18
CA ALA A 57 -15.41 -12.00 11.54
C ALA A 57 -15.83 -10.94 12.57
N MET A 58 -15.39 -9.69 12.40
CA MET A 58 -15.78 -8.58 13.29
C MET A 58 -17.30 -8.33 13.28
N ARG A 59 -17.96 -8.43 12.11
CA ARG A 59 -19.43 -8.30 12.03
C ARG A 59 -20.16 -9.45 12.71
N ALA A 60 -19.67 -10.68 12.56
CA ALA A 60 -20.26 -11.84 13.22
C ALA A 60 -20.14 -11.76 14.75
N ASP A 61 -19.05 -11.18 15.26
CA ASP A 61 -18.84 -10.93 16.69
C ASP A 61 -19.77 -9.83 17.23
N GLU A 62 -20.02 -8.76 16.46
CA GLU A 62 -20.99 -7.71 16.83
C GLU A 62 -22.42 -8.26 16.91
N ASP A 63 -22.83 -9.11 15.96
CA ASP A 63 -24.16 -9.75 15.94
C ASP A 63 -24.34 -10.76 17.09
N THR A 64 -23.28 -11.42 17.56
CA THR A 64 -23.34 -12.34 18.71
C THR A 64 -23.28 -11.62 20.05
N ASN A 65 -22.61 -10.47 20.14
CA ASN A 65 -22.50 -9.67 21.37
C ASN A 65 -23.75 -8.79 21.64
N MET A 66 -24.62 -8.59 20.64
CA MET A 66 -25.94 -7.96 20.81
C MET A 66 -26.93 -8.81 21.64
N ASN A 67 -26.64 -10.10 21.90
CA ASN A 67 -27.46 -10.94 22.76
C ASN A 67 -27.11 -10.85 24.26
N ASP A 68 -25.98 -10.24 24.63
CA ASP A 68 -25.48 -10.15 26.01
C ASP A 68 -25.13 -8.71 26.44
N THR A 69 -25.95 -7.73 26.07
CA THR A 69 -25.85 -6.37 26.64
C THR A 69 -26.97 -6.12 27.65
N PRO A 70 -26.69 -6.02 28.97
CA PRO A 70 -27.66 -5.53 29.93
C PRO A 70 -27.82 -4.02 29.76
N ASP A 71 -29.04 -3.60 29.42
CA ASP A 71 -29.68 -2.33 29.80
C ASP A 71 -28.74 -1.10 29.81
N VAL A 72 -28.44 -0.57 28.62
CA VAL A 72 -27.79 0.74 28.51
C VAL A 72 -28.77 1.80 28.98
N GLN A 73 -28.48 2.30 30.18
CA GLN A 73 -29.07 3.46 30.82
C GLN A 73 -29.40 4.56 29.81
N ASN A 74 -30.70 4.86 29.75
CA ASN A 74 -31.33 6.13 29.39
C ASN A 74 -30.34 7.24 28.98
N PRO A 75 -30.30 7.69 27.71
CA PRO A 75 -29.42 8.78 27.33
C PRO A 75 -29.83 10.02 28.14
N ALA A 76 -28.92 10.47 29.02
CA ALA A 76 -29.10 11.73 29.73
C ALA A 76 -29.48 12.80 28.70
N VAL A 77 -30.64 13.41 28.89
CA VAL A 77 -31.22 14.44 28.02
C VAL A 77 -30.12 15.43 27.65
N ALA A 78 -29.77 15.52 26.38
CA ALA A 78 -28.76 16.46 25.91
C ALA A 78 -29.20 17.88 26.31
N ASP A 79 -28.42 18.52 27.18
CA ASP A 79 -28.73 19.86 27.68
C ASP A 79 -28.53 20.88 26.55
N HIS A 80 -29.60 21.15 25.82
CA HIS A 80 -29.62 22.11 24.71
C HIS A 80 -29.66 23.57 25.18
N SER A 81 -29.67 23.84 26.49
CA SER A 81 -29.75 25.21 27.03
C SER A 81 -28.61 26.10 26.52
N ARG A 82 -27.39 25.57 26.41
CA ARG A 82 -26.23 26.28 25.87
C ARG A 82 -26.37 26.60 24.38
N PHE A 83 -26.92 25.68 23.60
CA PHE A 83 -27.17 25.90 22.18
C PHE A 83 -28.19 27.02 21.97
N VAL A 84 -29.29 27.01 22.74
CA VAL A 84 -30.32 28.06 22.70
C VAL A 84 -29.77 29.40 23.19
N ALA A 85 -28.91 29.40 24.22
CA ALA A 85 -28.24 30.60 24.70
C ALA A 85 -27.32 31.24 23.64
N ASN A 86 -26.58 30.42 22.87
CA ASN A 86 -25.75 30.90 21.77
C ASN A 86 -26.58 31.45 20.61
N MET A 87 -27.70 30.82 20.26
CA MET A 87 -28.62 31.32 19.22
C MET A 87 -29.24 32.67 19.60
N ASN A 88 -29.45 32.91 20.89
CA ASN A 88 -30.02 34.14 21.43
C ASN A 88 -28.96 35.14 21.89
N ALA A 89 -27.67 34.86 21.69
CA ALA A 89 -26.61 35.75 22.12
C ALA A 89 -26.66 37.05 21.29
N PRO A 90 -26.71 38.24 21.94
CA PRO A 90 -26.71 39.50 21.23
C PRO A 90 -25.42 39.66 20.42
N HIS A 91 -25.55 40.19 19.19
CA HIS A 91 -24.40 40.47 18.34
C HIS A 91 -23.44 41.43 19.06
N THR A 92 -22.21 41.01 19.27
CA THR A 92 -21.14 41.86 19.80
C THR A 92 -20.27 42.32 18.63
N ASP A 93 -20.01 43.63 18.55
CA ASP A 93 -19.08 44.20 17.57
C ASP A 93 -17.66 43.68 17.86
N GLY A 94 -17.31 42.57 17.20
CA GLY A 94 -16.10 41.78 17.50
C GLY A 94 -16.32 40.26 17.36
N SER A 95 -17.58 39.81 17.35
CA SER A 95 -17.99 38.47 16.92
C SER A 95 -17.77 38.37 15.40
N ARG A 96 -16.51 38.12 15.03
CA ARG A 96 -16.12 37.89 13.65
C ARG A 96 -16.73 36.58 13.17
N ASP A 97 -17.02 36.55 11.87
CA ASP A 97 -17.46 35.36 11.16
C ASP A 97 -16.55 34.17 11.49
N PRO A 98 -17.08 33.06 12.05
CA PRO A 98 -16.29 31.87 12.35
C PRO A 98 -15.66 31.23 11.10
N CYS A 99 -16.14 31.59 9.89
CA CYS A 99 -15.54 31.20 8.62
C CYS A 99 -14.32 32.07 8.25
N LEU A 100 -14.18 33.25 8.85
CA LEU A 100 -13.04 34.15 8.68
C LEU A 100 -12.03 33.90 9.81
N LEU A 101 -11.16 32.91 9.59
CA LEU A 101 -10.01 32.57 10.44
C LEU A 101 -9.07 33.77 10.61
N HIS A 102 -9.40 34.67 11.52
CA HIS A 102 -8.56 35.77 11.96
C HIS A 102 -8.38 35.71 13.48
N GLY A 103 -7.64 34.70 13.93
CA GLY A 103 -7.31 34.44 15.33
C GLY A 103 -6.83 33.00 15.54
N ALA A 104 -6.19 32.74 16.69
CA ALA A 104 -5.97 31.38 17.15
C ALA A 104 -7.33 30.70 17.34
N LEU A 105 -7.46 29.47 16.84
CA LEU A 105 -8.66 28.65 17.06
C LEU A 105 -8.94 28.61 18.56
N PRO A 106 -10.22 28.76 19.00
CA PRO A 106 -10.54 28.51 20.40
C PRO A 106 -10.05 27.10 20.75
N ASP A 107 -9.35 26.97 21.88
CA ASP A 107 -8.93 25.67 22.39
C ASP A 107 -10.15 24.76 22.39
N ALA A 108 -10.05 23.63 21.68
CA ALA A 108 -11.16 22.71 21.52
C ALA A 108 -11.68 22.34 22.91
N ASP A 109 -12.94 22.72 23.21
CA ASP A 109 -13.61 22.32 24.44
C ASP A 109 -13.45 20.80 24.59
N GLU A 110 -12.80 20.34 25.66
CA GLU A 110 -12.55 18.90 25.94
C GLU A 110 -13.85 18.07 25.98
N SER A 111 -15.00 18.74 26.03
CA SER A 111 -16.33 18.14 25.98
C SER A 111 -16.83 17.75 24.58
N ILE A 112 -16.18 18.19 23.50
CA ILE A 112 -16.55 17.85 22.12
C ILE A 112 -15.65 16.70 21.63
N THR A 113 -16.03 15.47 21.96
CA THR A 113 -15.38 14.27 21.43
C THR A 113 -15.90 13.98 20.02
N GLN A 114 -15.00 13.96 19.03
CA GLN A 114 -15.34 13.46 17.70
C GLN A 114 -15.69 11.97 17.79
N ALA A 115 -16.70 11.55 17.03
CA ALA A 115 -17.05 10.14 16.92
C ALA A 115 -15.83 9.34 16.43
N PRO A 116 -15.56 8.15 17.01
CA PRO A 116 -14.44 7.32 16.59
C PRO A 116 -14.62 6.87 15.13
N VAL A 117 -13.51 6.72 14.41
CA VAL A 117 -13.50 6.26 13.01
C VAL A 117 -14.14 4.85 12.92
N PRO A 118 -15.06 4.61 11.98
CA PRO A 118 -15.68 3.29 11.79
C PRO A 118 -14.66 2.17 11.62
N THR A 119 -15.00 0.97 12.09
CA THR A 119 -14.14 -0.22 12.03
C THR A 119 -13.73 -0.56 10.59
N GLU A 120 -14.67 -0.45 9.64
CA GLU A 120 -14.38 -0.72 8.22
C GLU A 120 -13.32 0.22 7.65
N VAL A 121 -13.40 1.50 8.02
CA VAL A 121 -12.46 2.52 7.54
C VAL A 121 -11.06 2.27 8.10
N ARG A 122 -10.96 1.87 9.38
CA ARG A 122 -9.67 1.52 10.00
C ARG A 122 -9.04 0.30 9.33
N VAL A 123 -9.81 -0.76 9.08
CA VAL A 123 -9.29 -1.96 8.40
C VAL A 123 -8.89 -1.64 6.97
N ALA A 124 -9.69 -0.86 6.24
CA ALA A 124 -9.33 -0.43 4.89
C ALA A 124 -8.01 0.37 4.87
N GLN A 125 -7.84 1.30 5.81
CA GLN A 125 -6.60 2.07 5.94
C GLN A 125 -5.39 1.18 6.23
N GLU A 126 -5.53 0.22 7.14
CA GLU A 126 -4.46 -0.74 7.47
C GLU A 126 -4.02 -1.53 6.22
N VAL A 127 -4.99 -2.02 5.44
CA VAL A 127 -4.74 -2.85 4.26
C VAL A 127 -4.10 -2.04 3.14
N LEU A 128 -4.57 -0.81 2.91
CA LEU A 128 -3.95 0.09 1.94
C LEU A 128 -2.49 0.37 2.28
N GLN A 129 -2.18 0.60 3.56
CA GLN A 129 -0.78 0.79 4.00
C GLN A 129 0.07 -0.46 3.77
N ARG A 130 -0.47 -1.66 4.02
CA ARG A 130 0.24 -2.93 3.75
C ARG A 130 0.53 -3.12 2.26
N VAL A 131 -0.47 -2.88 1.41
CA VAL A 131 -0.32 -2.97 -0.05
C VAL A 131 0.71 -1.95 -0.54
N ASP A 132 0.65 -0.71 -0.08
CA ASP A 132 1.61 0.34 -0.47
C ASP A 132 3.04 -0.01 -0.06
N ASN A 133 3.22 -0.58 1.13
CA ASN A 133 4.54 -1.03 1.60
C ASN A 133 5.09 -2.15 0.72
N TYR A 134 4.27 -3.16 0.40
CA TYR A 134 4.68 -4.23 -0.52
C TYR A 134 5.01 -3.68 -1.92
N ASP A 135 4.16 -2.80 -2.45
CA ASP A 135 4.32 -2.19 -3.77
C ASP A 135 5.64 -1.43 -3.92
N ARG A 136 6.07 -0.71 -2.88
CA ARG A 136 7.36 0.00 -2.88
C ARG A 136 8.53 -0.95 -3.13
N HIS A 137 8.49 -2.14 -2.54
CA HIS A 137 9.55 -3.15 -2.69
C HIS A 137 9.42 -3.90 -4.02
N ALA A 138 8.21 -4.31 -4.40
CA ALA A 138 7.96 -5.04 -5.64
C ALA A 138 8.32 -4.21 -6.90
N ARG A 139 8.11 -2.90 -6.87
CA ARG A 139 8.44 -1.98 -7.97
C ARG A 139 9.93 -2.00 -8.32
N GLN A 140 10.82 -2.03 -7.34
CA GLN A 140 12.27 -1.98 -7.58
C GLN A 140 12.75 -3.13 -8.48
N THR A 141 12.31 -4.36 -8.19
CA THR A 141 12.66 -5.53 -8.99
C THR A 141 12.05 -5.47 -10.38
N ARG A 142 10.78 -5.05 -10.50
CA ARG A 142 10.12 -4.90 -11.80
C ARG A 142 10.85 -3.87 -12.68
N ASP A 143 11.12 -2.70 -12.13
CA ASP A 143 11.72 -1.58 -12.87
C ASP A 143 13.14 -1.93 -13.36
N TYR A 144 13.89 -2.77 -12.63
CA TYR A 144 15.16 -3.32 -13.09
C TYR A 144 15.00 -4.12 -14.39
N TYR A 145 14.03 -5.04 -14.45
CA TYR A 145 13.81 -5.86 -15.65
C TYR A 145 13.19 -5.08 -16.80
N VAL A 146 12.33 -4.10 -16.52
CA VAL A 146 11.81 -3.15 -17.52
C VAL A 146 12.95 -2.36 -18.15
N THR A 147 13.84 -1.80 -17.34
CA THR A 147 15.02 -1.09 -17.83
C THR A 147 15.94 -2.01 -18.63
N ALA A 148 16.09 -3.28 -18.23
CA ALA A 148 16.86 -4.25 -18.99
C ALA A 148 16.22 -4.57 -20.35
N LEU A 149 14.88 -4.70 -20.40
CA LEU A 149 14.12 -4.92 -21.63
C LEU A 149 14.31 -3.77 -22.62
N GLU A 150 14.24 -2.52 -22.14
CA GLU A 150 14.49 -1.33 -22.97
C GLU A 150 15.90 -1.34 -23.60
N ARG A 151 16.92 -1.78 -22.84
CA ARG A 151 18.29 -1.91 -23.36
C ARG A 151 18.38 -2.94 -24.48
N TYR A 152 17.71 -4.09 -24.33
CA TYR A 152 17.69 -5.12 -25.39
C TYR A 152 17.00 -4.62 -26.65
N GLN A 153 15.90 -3.88 -26.51
CA GLN A 153 15.17 -3.32 -27.65
C GLN A 153 15.99 -2.26 -28.39
N ARG A 154 16.70 -1.36 -27.67
CA ARG A 154 17.59 -0.37 -28.29
C ARG A 154 18.73 -1.01 -29.07
N ASN A 155 19.37 -2.03 -28.49
CA ASN A 155 20.46 -2.74 -29.16
C ASN A 155 20.01 -3.53 -30.40
N ARG A 156 18.71 -3.82 -30.53
CA ARG A 156 18.12 -4.49 -31.70
C ARG A 156 17.76 -3.50 -32.81
N SER A 157 17.51 -2.24 -32.47
CA SER A 157 17.19 -1.17 -33.43
C SER A 157 18.41 -0.46 -34.02
N ASP A 158 19.61 -0.69 -33.48
CA ASP A 158 20.86 -0.25 -34.10
C ASP A 158 21.33 -1.30 -35.13
N PRO A 159 21.28 -1.00 -36.45
CA PRO A 159 22.06 -1.77 -37.40
C PRO A 159 23.55 -1.42 -37.17
N GLU A 160 24.24 -2.24 -36.36
CA GLU A 160 25.70 -2.15 -36.22
C GLU A 160 26.36 -2.25 -37.61
N PRO A 161 27.20 -1.29 -38.00
CA PRO A 161 28.13 -1.50 -39.10
C PRO A 161 29.16 -2.55 -38.65
N VAL A 162 29.30 -3.61 -39.44
CA VAL A 162 30.32 -4.64 -39.28
C VAL A 162 31.69 -4.00 -39.00
N GLN A 163 32.16 -4.09 -37.75
CA GLN A 163 33.57 -3.95 -37.44
C GLN A 163 34.04 -5.17 -36.67
N THR A 164 34.64 -6.07 -37.44
CA THR A 164 35.64 -7.03 -36.99
C THR A 164 36.65 -6.33 -36.07
N ASN A 165 36.73 -6.74 -34.81
CA ASN A 165 37.99 -6.85 -34.06
C ASN A 165 37.76 -7.67 -32.78
N LYS A 166 37.91 -8.99 -32.94
CA LYS A 166 38.22 -9.90 -31.83
C LYS A 166 39.57 -9.51 -31.24
N ALA A 167 39.69 -9.65 -29.92
CA ALA A 167 40.89 -9.50 -29.09
C ALA A 167 41.32 -8.05 -28.76
N HIS A 168 40.72 -7.46 -27.71
CA HIS A 168 41.54 -6.71 -26.73
C HIS A 168 40.94 -6.35 -25.36
N ILE A 169 39.75 -6.82 -24.95
CA ILE A 169 39.18 -6.41 -23.65
C ILE A 169 38.78 -7.64 -22.80
N GLU A 170 39.75 -8.52 -22.55
CA GLU A 170 39.61 -9.63 -21.57
C GLU A 170 40.54 -9.47 -20.35
N ALA A 171 41.16 -8.30 -20.17
CA ALA A 171 42.20 -8.10 -19.15
C ALA A 171 41.84 -7.12 -18.01
N ALA A 172 40.59 -6.67 -17.87
CA ALA A 172 40.25 -5.68 -16.86
C ALA A 172 38.85 -5.87 -16.26
N ARG A 173 38.65 -6.89 -15.39
CA ARG A 173 37.67 -6.88 -14.27
C ARG A 173 37.62 -8.20 -13.47
N ASP A 174 38.75 -8.71 -13.01
CA ASP A 174 38.74 -9.67 -11.90
C ASP A 174 39.55 -9.13 -10.70
N PRO A 175 38.89 -8.62 -9.64
CA PRO A 175 39.58 -8.07 -8.47
C PRO A 175 40.13 -9.15 -7.50
N ARG A 176 40.07 -10.44 -7.82
CA ARG A 176 40.52 -11.52 -6.89
C ARG A 176 41.87 -12.15 -7.19
N ARG A 177 42.58 -11.73 -8.24
CA ARG A 177 43.97 -12.16 -8.47
C ARG A 177 44.95 -11.10 -7.99
N ARG A 178 45.41 -11.22 -6.74
CA ARG A 178 46.72 -10.65 -6.34
C ARG A 178 47.80 -11.72 -6.53
N PRO A 179 48.90 -11.42 -7.22
CA PRO A 179 50.09 -12.25 -7.14
C PRO A 179 50.93 -11.88 -5.91
N THR A 180 51.68 -12.90 -5.46
CA THR A 180 52.59 -13.01 -4.30
C THR A 180 51.93 -13.07 -2.93
#